data_AF-A0A8T5L7G4-F1
#
_entry.id   AF-A0A8T5L7G4-F1
#
_cell.length_a   1.000
_cell.length_b   1.000
_cell.length_c   1.000
_cell.angle_alpha   90.00
_cell.angle_beta   90.00
_cell.angle_gamma   90.00
#
_symmetry.space_group_name_H-M   'P 1'
#
loop_
_entity.id
_entity.type
_entity.pdbx_description
1 polymer ?
#
loop_
_entity_poly.entity_id
_entity_poly.type
_entity_poly.pdbx_seq_one_letter_code
_entity_poly.pdbx_strand_id
1 'polypeptide(L)'
;MYVYIKVKDNKISDIKFQTLGCPAAIATSSMVTQLAMGKTLDEALKITNKDVADALGKLPPIKMHCSNLAADALKAAIADYRGKDE
;
A
#
# COMPACT_ATOMS: atom_id res chain seq x y z
N MET A 1 3.55 -3.17 -9.75
CA MET A 1 3.30 -1.89 -9.06
C MET A 1 4.48 -1.65 -8.14
N TYR A 2 4.99 -0.42 -8.10
CA TYR A 2 6.04 -0.01 -7.18
C TYR A 2 5.47 0.94 -6.14
N VAL A 3 5.86 0.75 -4.89
CA VAL A 3 5.58 1.65 -3.77
C VAL A 3 6.92 2.10 -3.21
N TYR A 4 7.07 3.40 -3.06
CA TYR A 4 8.26 4.03 -2.52
C TYR A 4 7.88 4.67 -1.20
N ILE A 5 8.62 4.36 -0.13
CA ILE A 5 8.39 4.93 1.20
C ILE A 5 9.63 5.68 1.67
N LYS A 6 9.41 6.77 2.40
CA LYS A 6 10.45 7.45 3.18
C LYS A 6 10.10 7.34 4.65
N VAL A 7 11.00 6.76 5.44
CA VAL A 7 10.77 6.53 6.87
C VAL A 7 11.56 7.56 7.69
N LYS A 8 10.90 8.16 8.69
CA LYS A 8 11.51 9.03 9.69
C LYS A 8 10.90 8.71 11.05
N ASP A 9 11.73 8.57 12.09
CA ASP A 9 11.29 8.29 13.46
C ASP A 9 10.33 7.08 13.55
N ASN A 10 10.66 5.99 12.82
CA ASN A 10 9.86 4.77 12.68
C ASN A 10 8.47 4.94 12.05
N LYS A 11 8.20 6.08 11.39
CA LYS A 11 6.94 6.38 10.69
C LYS A 11 7.15 6.65 9.20
N ILE A 12 6.15 6.32 8.39
CA ILE A 12 6.12 6.65 6.96
C ILE A 12 5.89 8.16 6.83
N SER A 13 6.96 8.89 6.54
CA SER A 13 6.98 10.36 6.39
C SER A 13 6.57 10.83 4.99
N ASP A 14 6.79 9.98 3.97
CA ASP A 14 6.32 10.18 2.61
C ASP A 14 6.09 8.81 1.96
N ILE A 15 5.13 8.73 1.05
CA ILE A 15 4.85 7.51 0.28
C ILE A 15 4.33 7.86 -1.11
N LYS A 16 4.91 7.23 -2.12
CA LYS A 16 4.57 7.41 -3.54
C LYS A 16 4.37 6.05 -4.20
N PHE A 17 3.64 6.03 -5.31
CA PHE A 17 3.43 4.81 -6.09
C PHE A 17 3.61 5.06 -7.58
N GLN A 18 3.97 4.00 -8.28
CA GLN A 18 3.91 3.91 -9.73
C GLN A 18 3.23 2.61 -10.12
N THR A 19 2.14 2.70 -10.87
CA THR A 19 1.33 1.55 -11.24
C THR A 19 0.88 1.66 -12.69
N LEU A 20 0.74 0.52 -13.35
CA LEU A 20 0.15 0.39 -14.68
C LEU A 20 -0.98 -0.62 -14.55
N GLY A 21 -2.19 -0.22 -14.90
CA GLY A 21 -3.35 -1.11 -14.78
C GLY A 21 -4.67 -0.39 -15.01
N CYS A 22 -5.76 -1.12 -14.77
CA CYS A 22 -7.11 -0.58 -14.88
C CYS A 22 -7.40 0.49 -13.82
N PRO A 23 -8.48 1.29 -13.96
CA PRO A 23 -8.81 2.34 -12.99
C PRO A 23 -8.92 1.86 -11.54
N ALA A 24 -9.39 0.62 -11.32
CA ALA A 24 -9.44 0.02 -9.99
C ALA A 24 -8.03 -0.18 -9.39
N ALA A 25 -7.04 -0.55 -10.19
CA ALA A 25 -5.66 -0.68 -9.72
C ALA A 25 -5.06 0.68 -9.35
N ILE A 26 -5.34 1.74 -10.13
CA ILE A 26 -4.90 3.11 -9.81
C ILE A 26 -5.57 3.58 -8.51
N ALA A 27 -6.87 3.35 -8.34
CA ALA A 27 -7.62 3.72 -7.15
C ALA A 27 -7.11 2.99 -5.90
N THR A 28 -6.87 1.68 -5.96
CA THR A 28 -6.33 0.91 -4.82
C THR A 28 -4.89 1.32 -4.50
N SER A 29 -4.06 1.59 -5.51
CA SER A 29 -2.72 2.13 -5.31
C SER A 29 -2.72 3.51 -4.66
N SER A 30 -3.64 4.39 -5.04
CA SER A 30 -3.79 5.70 -4.39
C SER A 30 -4.30 5.58 -2.96
N MET A 31 -5.24 4.67 -2.69
CA MET A 31 -5.82 4.54 -1.36
C MET A 31 -4.81 3.94 -0.37
N VAL A 32 -4.02 2.95 -0.78
CA VAL A 32 -3.03 2.34 0.12
C VAL A 32 -1.99 3.36 0.61
N THR A 33 -1.59 4.34 -0.23
CA THR A 33 -0.66 5.39 0.20
C THR A 33 -1.29 6.33 1.23
N GLN A 34 -2.57 6.69 1.05
CA GLN A 34 -3.30 7.51 2.02
C GLN A 34 -3.47 6.79 3.36
N LEU A 35 -3.79 5.49 3.34
CA LEU A 35 -3.93 4.70 4.56
C LEU A 35 -2.60 4.53 5.31
N ALA A 36 -1.49 4.43 4.59
CA ALA A 36 -0.17 4.18 5.18
C ALA A 36 0.55 5.46 5.67
N MET A 37 0.23 6.63 5.12
CA MET A 37 0.89 7.89 5.46
C MET A 37 0.85 8.18 6.97
N GLY A 38 2.00 8.50 7.57
CA GLY A 38 2.11 8.86 8.99
C GLY A 38 2.04 7.70 9.98
N LYS A 39 1.69 6.49 9.53
CA LYS A 39 1.69 5.28 10.36
C LYS A 39 3.11 4.78 10.62
N THR A 40 3.27 4.07 11.73
CA THR A 40 4.48 3.26 11.96
C THR A 40 4.55 2.09 10.98
N LEU A 41 5.74 1.51 10.81
CA LEU A 41 5.92 0.35 9.93
C LEU A 41 5.05 -0.85 10.35
N ASP A 42 4.89 -1.10 11.65
CA ASP A 42 4.06 -2.19 12.16
C ASP A 42 2.57 -1.94 11.97
N GLU A 43 2.12 -0.69 12.08
CA GLU A 43 0.73 -0.31 11.77
C GLU A 43 0.45 -0.42 10.26
N ALA A 44 1.41 -0.01 9.43
CA ALA A 44 1.28 -0.09 7.98
C ALA A 44 1.24 -1.55 7.49
N LEU A 45 1.98 -2.47 8.14
CA LEU A 45 1.93 -3.91 7.85
C LEU A 45 0.56 -4.56 8.13
N LYS A 46 -0.23 -3.96 9.04
CA LYS A 46 -1.58 -4.44 9.36
C LYS A 46 -2.62 -4.03 8.31
N ILE A 47 -2.28 -3.15 7.37
CA ILE A 47 -3.19 -2.77 6.27
C ILE A 47 -3.43 -3.99 5.38
N THR A 48 -4.68 -4.40 5.29
CA THR A 48 -5.13 -5.51 4.46
C THR A 48 -5.73 -5.02 3.16
N ASN A 49 -5.85 -5.93 2.20
CA ASN A 49 -6.62 -5.71 0.97
C ASN A 49 -8.07 -5.28 1.27
N LYS A 50 -8.68 -5.84 2.31
CA LYS A 50 -10.04 -5.50 2.74
C LYS A 50 -10.12 -4.06 3.24
N ASP A 51 -9.15 -3.61 4.03
CA ASP A 51 -9.11 -2.21 4.49
C ASP A 51 -9.03 -1.23 3.31
N VAL A 52 -8.23 -1.56 2.29
CA VAL A 52 -8.12 -0.76 1.06
C VAL A 52 -9.45 -0.75 0.29
N ALA A 53 -10.09 -1.91 0.15
CA ALA A 53 -11.37 -2.03 -0.55
C ALA A 53 -12.49 -1.30 0.21
N ASP A 54 -12.56 -1.43 1.53
CA ASP A 54 -13.56 -0.80 2.39
C ASP A 54 -13.39 0.73 2.38
N ALA A 55 -12.15 1.24 2.40
CA ALA A 55 -11.86 2.66 2.27
C ALA A 55 -12.29 3.26 0.92
N LEU A 56 -12.43 2.44 -0.12
CA LEU A 56 -12.96 2.83 -1.44
C LEU A 56 -14.48 2.68 -1.57
N GLY A 57 -15.19 2.34 -0.49
CA GLY A 57 -16.64 2.10 -0.53
C GLY A 57 -17.02 0.70 -1.01
N LYS A 58 -16.09 -0.27 -0.89
CA LYS A 58 -16.12 -1.66 -1.37
C LYS A 58 -15.82 -1.81 -2.86
N LEU A 59 -15.30 -2.98 -3.21
CA LEU A 59 -15.06 -3.38 -4.59
C LEU A 59 -15.92 -4.61 -4.94
N PRO A 60 -16.40 -4.74 -6.18
CA PRO A 60 -17.06 -5.96 -6.61
C PRO A 60 -16.09 -7.15 -6.51
N PRO A 61 -16.56 -8.38 -6.22
CA PRO A 61 -15.69 -9.54 -5.95
C PRO A 61 -14.61 -9.77 -7.01
N ILE A 62 -14.95 -9.60 -8.28
CA ILE A 62 -14.04 -9.78 -9.42
C ILE A 62 -12.84 -8.81 -9.43
N LYS A 63 -12.94 -7.65 -8.74
CA LYS A 63 -11.89 -6.61 -8.68
C LYS A 63 -11.12 -6.59 -7.36
N MET A 64 -11.43 -7.48 -6.41
CA MET A 64 -10.70 -7.59 -5.13
C MET A 64 -9.20 -7.91 -5.32
N HIS A 65 -8.83 -8.57 -6.42
CA HIS A 65 -7.41 -8.81 -6.73
C HIS A 65 -6.59 -7.51 -6.88
N CYS A 66 -7.21 -6.40 -7.29
CA CYS A 66 -6.55 -5.10 -7.39
C CYS A 66 -6.20 -4.52 -6.01
N SER A 67 -6.98 -4.81 -4.97
CA SER A 67 -6.65 -4.41 -3.60
C SER A 67 -5.53 -5.26 -2.99
N ASN A 68 -5.39 -6.52 -3.42
CA ASN A 68 -4.26 -7.37 -3.00
C ASN A 68 -2.94 -6.77 -3.47
N LEU A 69 -2.86 -6.43 -4.77
CA LEU A 69 -1.65 -5.87 -5.37
C LEU A 69 -1.13 -4.64 -4.63
N ALA A 70 -2.02 -3.74 -4.21
CA ALA A 70 -1.66 -2.52 -3.50
C ALA A 70 -1.15 -2.80 -2.07
N ALA A 71 -1.84 -3.65 -1.32
CA ALA A 71 -1.44 -4.03 0.03
C ALA A 71 -0.13 -4.84 0.05
N ASP A 72 0.04 -5.75 -0.91
CA ASP A 72 1.25 -6.55 -1.05
C ASP A 72 2.46 -5.69 -1.44
N ALA A 73 2.27 -4.72 -2.35
CA ALA A 73 3.34 -3.78 -2.71
C ALA A 73 3.79 -2.90 -1.54
N LEU A 74 2.86 -2.46 -0.66
CA LEU A 74 3.22 -1.75 0.57
C LEU A 74 4.04 -2.64 1.51
N LYS A 75 3.61 -3.89 1.72
CA LYS A 75 4.35 -4.84 2.56
C LYS A 75 5.73 -5.12 2.01
N ALA A 76 5.86 -5.28 0.69
CA ALA A 76 7.15 -5.46 0.02
C ALA A 76 8.05 -4.24 0.21
N ALA A 77 7.54 -3.02 0.08
CA ALA A 77 8.33 -1.81 0.32
C ALA A 77 8.79 -1.68 1.79
N ILE A 78 7.96 -2.08 2.75
CA ILE A 78 8.35 -2.12 4.17
C ILE A 78 9.40 -3.21 4.42
N ALA A 79 9.26 -4.38 3.79
CA ALA A 79 10.23 -5.45 3.88
C ALA A 79 11.58 -5.04 3.27
N ASP A 80 11.58 -4.38 2.11
CA ASP A 80 12.77 -3.80 1.46
C ASP A 80 13.46 -2.80 2.39
N TYR A 81 12.71 -1.88 3.01
CA TYR A 81 13.25 -0.94 3.98
C TYR A 81 13.87 -1.64 5.21
N ARG A 82 13.24 -2.70 5.72
CA ARG A 82 13.73 -3.48 6.88
C ARG A 82 14.88 -4.42 6.52
N GLY A 83 15.06 -4.73 5.24
CA GLY A 83 15.88 -5.83 4.74
C GLY A 83 16.87 -5.43 3.66
N LYS A 84 17.23 -4.15 3.54
CA LYS A 84 18.49 -3.77 2.88
C LYS A 84 19.68 -4.28 3.72
N ASP A 85 20.06 -5.51 3.44
CA ASP A 85 21.41 -5.92 3.03
C ASP A 85 21.24 -6.88 1.84
N GLU A 86 21.39 -6.35 0.63
CA GLU A 86 22.11 -7.01 -0.47
C GLU A 86 23.18 -6.03 -0.98
#